data_AF-A0AAU4D630-F1
#
_entry.id   AF-A0AAU4D630-F1
#
_cell.length_a   1.000
_cell.length_b   1.000
_cell.length_c   1.000
_cell.angle_alpha   90.00
_cell.angle_beta   90.00
_cell.angle_gamma   90.00
#
_symmetry.space_group_name_H-M   'P 1'
#
loop_
_entity.id
_entity.type
_entity.pdbx_description
1 polymer ?
#
loop_
_entity_poly.entity_id
_entity_poly.type
_entity_poly.pdbx_seq_one_letter_code
_entity_poly.pdbx_strand_id
1 'polypeptide(L)' 'MRARDLCQALDLPILPKNTEGIRSKLKRLVSRGILTEPEPGLFARPDA' A
#
# COMPACT_ATOMS: atom_id res chain seq x y z
N MET A 1 0.78 -4.92 -5.61
CA MET A 1 0.97 -3.45 -5.63
C MET A 1 1.87 -3.04 -4.48
N ARG A 2 2.94 -2.27 -4.74
CA ARG A 2 3.79 -1.70 -3.68
C ARG A 2 3.36 -0.26 -3.37
N ALA A 3 3.75 0.25 -2.19
CA ALA A 3 3.45 1.62 -1.79
C ALA A 3 3.99 2.68 -2.77
N ARG A 4 5.14 2.40 -3.41
CA ARG A 4 5.72 3.25 -4.45
C ARG A 4 4.81 3.38 -5.68
N ASP A 5 4.24 2.25 -6.12
CA ASP A 5 3.34 2.22 -7.29
C ASP A 5 2.09 3.06 -7.02
N LEU A 6 1.61 3.03 -5.77
CA LEU A 6 0.48 3.87 -5.36
C LEU A 6 0.84 5.36 -5.32
N CYS A 7 2.03 5.72 -4.86
CA CYS A 7 2.49 7.12 -4.93
C CYS A 7 2.49 7.62 -6.37
N GLN A 8 2.99 6.82 -7.31
CA GLN A 8 2.99 7.17 -8.73
C GLN A 8 1.59 7.25 -9.32
N ALA A 9 0.70 6.30 -9.00
CA ALA A 9 -0.68 6.30 -9.47
C ALA A 9 -1.52 7.47 -8.93
N LEU A 10 -1.16 7.99 -7.75
CA LEU A 10 -1.80 9.15 -7.12
C LEU A 10 -1.11 10.48 -7.45
N ASP A 11 -0.12 10.47 -8.36
CA ASP A 11 0.70 11.64 -8.71
C ASP A 11 1.34 12.32 -7.48
N LEU A 12 1.71 11.50 -6.50
CA LEU A 12 2.41 11.92 -5.30
C LEU A 12 3.92 11.79 -5.52
N PRO A 13 4.72 12.79 -5.10
CA PRO A 13 6.16 12.66 -5.19
C PRO A 13 6.63 11.48 -4.36
N ILE A 14 7.53 10.66 -4.94
CA ILE A 14 8.10 9.44 -4.34
C ILE A 14 9.14 9.85 -3.28
N LEU A 15 8.64 10.41 -2.18
CA LEU A 15 9.43 10.77 -1.01
C LEU A 15 9.21 9.72 0.09
N PRO A 16 10.19 9.49 0.98
CA PRO A 16 10.06 8.57 2.11
C PRO A 16 8.80 8.84 2.96
N LYS A 17 8.50 10.13 3.20
CA LYS A 17 7.30 10.59 3.92
C LYS A 17 5.99 10.09 3.27
N ASN A 18 5.90 10.21 1.95
CA ASN A 18 4.69 9.83 1.22
C ASN A 18 4.56 8.31 1.13
N THR A 19 5.67 7.63 0.83
CA THR A 19 5.71 6.17 0.73
C THR A 19 5.33 5.50 2.05
N GLU A 20 5.82 6.02 3.18
CA GLU A 20 5.50 5.45 4.50
C GLU A 20 4.08 5.81 4.96
N GLY A 21 3.58 7.00 4.60
CA GLY A 21 2.18 7.37 4.80
C GLY A 21 1.23 6.47 4.02
N ILE A 22 1.56 6.15 2.76
CA ILE A 22 0.83 5.18 1.95
C ILE A 22 0.94 3.77 2.55
N ARG A 23 2.13 3.32 2.95
CA ARG A 23 2.34 2.02 3.61
C ARG A 23 1.45 1.87 4.85
N SER A 24 1.40 2.90 5.69
CA SER A 24 0.56 2.90 6.90
C SER A 24 -0.93 2.77 6.57
N LYS A 25 -1.40 3.45 5.51
CA LYS A 25 -2.79 3.33 5.03
C LYS A 25 -3.08 1.94 4.48
N LEU A 26 -2.17 1.38 3.68
CA LEU A 26 -2.29 0.03 3.12
C LEU A 26 -2.34 -1.02 4.24
N LYS A 27 -1.46 -0.94 5.24
CA LYS A 27 -1.53 -1.81 6.43
C LYS A 27 -2.85 -1.69 7.17
N ARG A 28 -3.41 -0.48 7.33
CA ARG A 28 -4.74 -0.30 7.93
C ARG A 28 -5.85 -0.98 7.13
N LEU A 29 -5.77 -1.00 5.80
CA LEU A 29 -6.71 -1.73 4.94
C LEU A 29 -6.55 -3.24 5.09
N VAL A 30 -5.30 -3.73 5.25
CA VAL A 30 -5.01 -5.14 5.56
C VAL A 30 -5.61 -5.53 6.91
N SER A 31 -5.44 -4.71 7.96
CA SER A 31 -6.06 -4.94 9.27
C SER A 31 -7.60 -5.00 9.23
N ARG A 32 -8.20 -4.40 8.20
CA ARG A 32 -9.66 -4.40 7.98
C ARG A 32 -10.12 -5.55 7.07
N GLY A 33 -9.22 -6.40 6.58
CA GLY A 33 -9.53 -7.49 5.65
C GLY A 33 -9.88 -7.03 4.23
N ILE A 34 -9.64 -5.76 3.90
CA ILE A 34 -9.92 -5.20 2.55
C ILE A 34 -8.80 -5.53 1.58
N LEU A 35 -7.56 -5.61 2.09
CA LEU A 35 -6.35 -5.98 1.36
C LEU A 35 -5.65 -7.14 2.05
N THR A 36 -4.80 -7.83 1.33
CA THR A 36 -3.85 -8.82 1.86
C THR A 36 -2.42 -8.32 1.67
N GLU A 37 -1.52 -8.70 2.58
CA GLU A 37 -0.08 -8.50 2.44
C GLU A 37 0.59 -9.88 2.32
N PRO A 38 0.59 -10.51 1.13
CA PRO A 38 1.19 -11.84 0.94
C PRO A 38 2.70 -11.85 1.19
N GLU A 39 3.38 -10.74 0.90
CA GLU A 39 4.80 -10.53 1.18
C GLU A 39 5.00 -9.16 1.82
N PRO A 40 6.05 -8.96 2.65
CA PRO A 40 6.33 -7.66 3.25
C PRO A 40 6.42 -6.53 2.21
N GLY A 41 5.50 -5.57 2.28
CA GLY A 41 5.42 -4.44 1.35
C GLY A 41 4.76 -4.73 -0.01
N LEU A 42 4.26 -5.95 -0.22
CA LEU A 42 3.40 -6.31 -1.35
C LEU A 42 1.96 -6.37 -0.87
N PHE A 43 1.12 -5.49 -1.42
CA PHE A 43 -0.31 -5.47 -1.12
C PHE A 43 -1.11 -5.99 -2.32
N ALA A 44 -2.08 -6.85 -2.05
CA ALA A 44 -2.96 -7.43 -3.04
C ALA A 44 -4.42 -7.30 -2.58
N ARG A 45 -5.35 -7.40 -3.53
CA ARG A 45 -6.76 -7.61 -3.19
C ARG A 45 -6.89 -9.05 -2.69
N PRO A 46 -7.68 -9.33 -1.64
CA PRO A 46 -8.00 -10.70 -1.27
C PRO A 46 -8.61 -11.39 -2.49
N ASP A 47 -8.11 -12.58 -2.82
CA ASP A 47 -8.74 -13.42 -3.82
C ASP A 47 -10.15 -13.75 -3.30
N ALA A 48 -11.16 -13.51 -4.13
CA ALA A 48 -12.57 -13.70 -3.79
C ALA A 48 -12.91 -15.18 -3.59
#